data_AF-A0A4U2ZQS6-F1
#
_entry.id   AF-A0A4U2ZQS6-F1
#
_cell.length_a   1.000
_cell.length_b   1.000
_cell.length_c   1.000
_cell.angle_alpha   90.00
_cell.angle_beta   90.00
_cell.angle_gamma   90.00
#
_symmetry.space_group_name_H-M   'P 1'
#
loop_
_entity.id
_entity.type
_entity.pdbx_description
1 polymer ?
#
loop_
_entity_poly.entity_id
_entity_poly.type
_entity_poly.pdbx_seq_one_letter_code
_entity_poly.pdbx_strand_id
1 'polypeptide(L)'
;YTITPEGKKLILRFINPLAVVGDIELIQNSKAHNVVEACSDVIAISISHAVIRNKLLHDPIFMNFLLENIANTLKISTCFTALNLLYPVEVRVA
;
A
#
# COMPACT_ATOMS: atom_id res chain seq x y z
N TYR A 1 -5.95 -0.80 -5.88
CA TYR A 1 -6.15 -0.17 -7.20
C TYR A 1 -6.59 1.28 -7.01
N THR A 2 -6.43 2.12 -8.03
CA THR A 2 -6.95 3.50 -8.04
C THR A 2 -8.14 3.62 -8.99
N ILE A 3 -9.01 4.61 -8.77
CA ILE A 3 -10.23 4.85 -9.55
C ILE A 3 -10.22 6.31 -9.99
N THR A 4 -10.34 6.58 -11.29
CA THR A 4 -10.49 7.95 -11.80
C THR A 4 -11.92 8.45 -11.55
N PRO A 5 -12.18 9.78 -11.57
CA PRO A 5 -13.53 10.31 -11.44
C PRO A 5 -14.54 9.73 -12.44
N GLU A 6 -14.07 9.32 -13.62
CA GLU A 6 -14.86 8.69 -14.68
C GLU A 6 -15.09 7.17 -14.46
N GLY A 7 -14.61 6.62 -13.34
CA GLY A 7 -14.81 5.22 -12.96
C GLY A 7 -13.78 4.24 -13.54
N LYS A 8 -12.73 4.70 -14.21
CA LYS A 8 -11.69 3.81 -14.73
C LYS A 8 -10.83 3.28 -13.59
N LYS A 9 -10.68 1.96 -13.50
CA LYS A 9 -9.86 1.28 -12.49
C LYS A 9 -8.48 0.98 -13.04
N LEU A 10 -7.44 1.25 -12.25
CA LEU A 10 -6.08 0.83 -12.53
C LEU A 10 -5.53 0.00 -11.36
N ILE A 11 -5.20 -1.27 -11.63
CA ILE A 11 -4.52 -2.13 -10.67
C ILE A 11 -3.07 -1.64 -10.53
N LEU A 12 -2.71 -1.19 -9.32
CA LEU A 12 -1.37 -0.69 -9.04
C LEU A 12 -0.39 -1.84 -8.76
N ARG A 13 -0.84 -2.83 -8.00
CA ARG A 13 -0.10 -4.06 -7.68
C ARG A 13 -1.04 -5.10 -7.09
N PHE A 14 -0.61 -6.36 -7.16
CA PHE A 14 -1.08 -7.41 -6.27
C PHE A 14 -0.19 -7.45 -5.02
N ILE A 15 -0.78 -7.73 -3.86
CA ILE A 15 -0.10 -7.75 -2.56
C ILE A 15 -0.16 -9.18 -2.03
N ASN A 16 0.99 -9.72 -1.65
CA ASN A 16 1.10 -11.05 -1.05
C ASN A 16 1.48 -10.93 0.44
N PRO A 17 1.01 -11.83 1.32
CA PRO A 17 1.41 -11.85 2.73
C PRO A 17 2.91 -12.15 2.91
N LEU A 18 3.58 -11.62 3.94
CA LEU A 18 3.13 -10.62 4.92
C LEU A 18 3.18 -9.21 4.32
N ALA A 19 2.09 -8.45 4.48
CA ALA A 19 2.02 -7.06 4.00
C ALA A 19 1.26 -6.17 4.98
N VAL A 20 1.72 -4.92 5.09
CA VAL A 20 1.07 -3.86 5.85
C VAL A 20 0.34 -2.93 4.89
N VAL A 21 -0.87 -2.53 5.28
CA VAL A 21 -1.74 -1.61 4.53
C VAL A 21 -2.26 -0.56 5.52
N GLY A 22 -2.37 0.69 5.08
CA GLY A 22 -2.84 1.80 5.92
C GLY A 22 -1.70 2.60 6.60
N ASP A 23 -0.45 2.23 6.35
CA ASP A 23 0.75 2.89 6.87
C ASP A 23 0.90 4.33 6.37
N ILE A 24 0.65 4.56 5.08
CA ILE A 24 0.70 5.89 4.48
C ILE A 24 -0.40 6.79 5.06
N GLU A 25 -1.63 6.29 5.14
CA GLU A 25 -2.79 7.01 5.68
C GLU A 25 -2.60 7.32 7.18
N LEU A 26 -2.00 6.40 7.92
CA LEU A 26 -1.62 6.61 9.31
C LEU A 26 -0.63 7.79 9.43
N ILE A 27 0.43 7.82 8.62
CA ILE A 27 1.46 8.87 8.75
C ILE A 27 0.97 10.22 8.24
N GLN A 28 0.32 10.25 7.08
CA GLN A 28 -0.15 11.49 6.45
C GLN A 28 -1.44 12.03 7.06
N ASN A 29 -2.09 11.26 7.94
CA ASN A 29 -3.41 11.58 8.46
C ASN A 29 -4.43 11.87 7.34
N SER A 30 -4.35 11.09 6.27
CA SER A 30 -5.17 11.21 5.08
C SER A 30 -6.20 10.09 5.00
N LYS A 31 -7.17 10.26 4.10
CA LYS A 31 -8.07 9.17 3.70
C LYS A 31 -7.33 8.21 2.76
N ALA A 32 -7.84 6.99 2.66
CA ALA A 32 -7.34 6.00 1.71
C ALA A 32 -7.28 6.59 0.29
N HIS A 33 -6.08 6.63 -0.28
CA HIS A 33 -5.87 7.11 -1.65
C HIS A 33 -6.23 6.03 -2.68
N ASN A 34 -6.14 4.77 -2.27
CA ASN A 34 -6.35 3.61 -3.10
C ASN A 34 -7.29 2.62 -2.40
N VAL A 35 -7.98 1.82 -3.20
CA VAL A 35 -8.81 0.73 -2.70
C VAL A 35 -7.96 -0.53 -2.61
N VAL A 36 -8.09 -1.25 -1.50
CA VAL A 36 -7.51 -2.58 -1.32
C VAL A 36 -8.66 -3.58 -1.24
N GLU A 37 -8.56 -4.64 -2.04
CA GLU A 37 -9.59 -5.66 -2.19
C GLU A 37 -8.93 -7.04 -2.08
N ALA A 38 -9.56 -7.93 -1.33
CA ALA A 38 -9.12 -9.31 -1.22
C ALA A 38 -9.49 -10.07 -2.50
N CYS A 39 -8.48 -10.56 -3.23
CA CYS A 39 -8.69 -11.35 -4.45
C CYS A 39 -8.90 -12.85 -4.17
N SER A 40 -8.79 -13.26 -2.90
CA SER A 40 -8.96 -14.63 -2.39
C SER A 40 -9.29 -14.57 -0.90
N ASP A 41 -9.46 -15.70 -0.23
CA ASP A 41 -9.60 -15.75 1.22
C ASP A 41 -8.32 -15.23 1.90
N VAL A 42 -8.48 -14.24 2.78
CA VAL A 42 -7.37 -13.58 3.47
C VAL A 42 -7.68 -13.47 4.96
N ILE A 43 -6.66 -13.69 5.79
CA ILE A 43 -6.68 -13.36 7.21
C ILE A 43 -5.96 -12.02 7.39
N ALA A 44 -6.63 -11.05 8.00
CA ALA A 44 -6.08 -9.74 8.28
C ALA A 44 -6.22 -9.40 9.77
N ILE A 45 -5.24 -8.65 10.29
CA ILE A 45 -5.26 -8.07 11.62
C ILE A 45 -5.29 -6.56 11.46
N SER A 46 -6.24 -5.90 12.12
CA SER A 46 -6.39 -4.44 12.08
C SER A 46 -6.13 -3.81 13.44
N ILE A 47 -5.46 -2.66 13.44
CA ILE A 47 -5.29 -1.83 14.64
C ILE A 47 -5.83 -0.44 14.32
N SER A 48 -6.62 0.13 15.22
CA SER A 48 -7.15 1.49 15.04
C SER A 48 -6.03 2.52 14.99
N HIS A 49 -6.09 3.44 14.02
CA HIS A 49 -5.14 4.56 13.92
C HIS A 49 -5.08 5.38 15.21
N ALA A 50 -6.20 5.55 15.92
CA ALA A 50 -6.23 6.27 17.19
C ALA A 50 -5.36 5.59 18.26
N VAL A 51 -5.36 4.25 18.31
CA VAL A 51 -4.53 3.49 19.24
C VAL A 51 -3.05 3.67 18.91
N ILE A 52 -2.70 3.57 17.63
CA ILE A 52 -1.31 3.74 17.18
C ILE A 52 -0.82 5.16 17.48
N ARG A 53 -1.61 6.19 17.15
CA ARG A 53 -1.25 7.60 17.42
C ARG A 53 -1.03 7.86 18.91
N ASN A 54 -1.88 7.31 19.77
CA ASN A 54 -1.81 7.58 21.21
C ASN A 54 -0.72 6.77 21.93
N LYS A 55 -0.32 5.59 21.42
CA LYS A 55 0.53 4.66 22.15
C LYS A 55 1.87 4.33 21.49
N LEU A 56 1.96 4.41 20.16
CA LEU A 56 3.08 3.86 19.38
C LEU A 56 3.78 4.89 18.50
N LEU A 57 3.23 6.10 18.34
CA LEU A 57 3.80 7.13 17.46
C LEU A 57 5.22 7.57 17.87
N HIS A 58 5.53 7.46 19.15
CA HIS A 58 6.85 7.79 19.71
C HIS A 58 7.67 6.54 20.06
N ASP A 59 7.16 5.34 19.75
CA ASP A 59 7.91 4.11 19.95
C ASP A 59 8.93 3.94 18.80
N PRO A 60 10.24 3.94 19.08
CA PRO A 60 11.25 3.92 18.03
C PRO A 60 11.28 2.58 17.27
N ILE A 61 10.88 1.47 17.90
CA ILE A 61 10.85 0.15 17.26
C ILE A 61 9.74 0.12 16.23
N PHE A 62 8.54 0.56 16.61
CA PHE A 62 7.39 0.65 15.73
C PHE A 62 7.65 1.62 14.57
N MET A 63 8.24 2.78 14.85
CA MET A 63 8.55 3.78 13.81
C MET A 63 9.61 3.28 12.81
N ASN A 64 10.64 2.57 13.27
CA ASN A 64 11.61 1.94 12.36
C ASN A 64 10.95 0.86 11.48
N PHE A 65 10.12 0.00 12.07
CA PHE A 65 9.34 -0.98 11.32
C PHE A 65 8.47 -0.32 10.24
N LEU A 66 7.77 0.75 10.59
CA LEU A 66 6.91 1.48 9.66
C LEU A 66 7.71 2.15 8.54
N LEU A 67 8.86 2.74 8.87
CA LEU A 67 9.76 3.35 7.90
C LEU A 67 10.30 2.31 6.90
N GLU A 68 10.74 1.14 7.37
CA GLU A 68 11.18 0.04 6.52
C GLU A 68 10.05 -0.43 5.59
N ASN A 69 8.82 -0.56 6.10
CA ASN A 69 7.68 -0.95 5.29
C ASN A 69 7.35 0.08 4.20
N ILE A 70 7.36 1.37 4.54
CA ILE A 70 7.11 2.46 3.59
C ILE A 70 8.21 2.50 2.52
N ALA A 71 9.48 2.36 2.92
CA ALA A 71 10.61 2.33 1.99
C ALA A 71 10.50 1.16 0.99
N ASN A 72 10.13 -0.03 1.48
CA ASN A 72 9.88 -1.20 0.63
C ASN A 72 8.69 -0.98 -0.32
N THR A 73 7.59 -0.43 0.21
CA THR A 73 6.40 -0.11 -0.60
C THR A 73 6.71 0.92 -1.69
N LEU A 74 7.51 1.94 -1.39
CA LEU A 74 7.97 2.93 -2.37
C LEU A 74 8.84 2.27 -3.45
N LYS A 75 9.85 1.48 -3.07
CA LYS A 75 10.74 0.78 -4.02
C LYS A 75 9.94 -0.08 -5.01
N ILE A 76 9.00 -0.88 -4.49
CA ILE A 76 8.13 -1.75 -5.27
C ILE A 76 7.23 -0.90 -6.21
N SER A 77 6.59 0.13 -5.67
CA SER A 77 5.66 0.98 -6.45
C SER A 77 6.36 1.72 -7.57
N THR A 78 7.56 2.23 -7.34
CA THR A 78 8.39 2.87 -8.37
C THR A 78 8.79 1.88 -9.46
N CYS A 79 9.17 0.65 -9.10
CA CYS A 79 9.48 -0.40 -10.07
C CYS A 79 8.27 -0.76 -10.93
N PHE A 80 7.11 -1.01 -10.33
CA PHE A 80 5.87 -1.28 -11.08
C PHE A 80 5.45 -0.10 -11.97
N THR A 81 5.61 1.13 -11.49
CA THR A 81 5.31 2.34 -12.29
C THR A 81 6.24 2.42 -13.49
N ALA A 82 7.55 2.21 -13.31
CA ALA A 82 8.50 2.19 -14.40
C ALA A 82 8.18 1.07 -15.42
N LEU A 83 7.84 -0.13 -14.94
CA LEU A 83 7.42 -1.23 -15.82
C LEU A 83 6.16 -0.88 -16.63
N ASN A 84 5.16 -0.30 -15.96
CA ASN A 84 3.91 0.11 -16.60
C ASN A 84 4.08 1.22 -17.64
N LEU A 85 5.11 2.06 -17.50
CA LEU A 85 5.41 3.16 -18.43
C LEU A 85 6.32 2.72 -19.59
N LEU A 86 7.31 1.89 -19.31
CA LEU A 86 8.37 1.54 -20.26
C LEU A 86 8.05 0.32 -21.12
N TYR A 87 7.18 -0.58 -20.63
CA TYR A 87 6.82 -1.79 -21.34
C TYR A 87 5.35 -1.78 -21.77
N PRO A 88 5.06 -2.09 -23.04
CA PRO A 88 3.69 -2.18 -23.52
C PRO A 88 2.98 -3.35 -22.83
N VAL A 89 1.64 -3.35 -22.86
CA VAL A 89 0.80 -4.28 -22.09
C VAL A 89 1.15 -5.74 -22.42
N GLU A 90 1.42 -6.03 -23.69
CA GLU A 90 1.73 -7.35 -24.22
C GLU A 90 2.96 -7.97 -23.54
N VAL A 91 3.95 -7.15 -23.17
CA VAL A 91 5.17 -7.60 -22.49
C VAL A 91 4.93 -7.79 -20.98
N ARG A 92 3.94 -7.11 -20.40
CA ARG A 92 3.58 -7.24 -18.97
C ARG A 92 2.68 -8.44 -18.66
N VAL A 93 2.01 -8.98 -19.69
CA VAL A 93 1.04 -10.09 -19.57
C VAL A 93 1.65 -11.44 -19.95
N ALA A 94 2.87 -11.44 -20.53
CA ALA A 94 3.60 -12.63 -20.96
C ALA A 94 4.15 -13.48 -19.80
#